data_AF-A0A4R9WIB4-F1
#
_entry.id   AF-A0A4R9WIB4-F1
#
_cell.length_a   1.000
_cell.length_b   1.000
_cell.length_c   1.000
_cell.angle_alpha   90.00
_cell.angle_beta   90.00
_cell.angle_gamma   90.00
#
_symmetry.space_group_name_H-M   'P 1'
#
loop_
_entity.id
_entity.type
_entity.pdbx_description
1 polymer ?
#
loop_
_entity_poly.entity_id
_entity_poly.type
_entity_poly.pdbx_seq_one_letter_code
_entity_poly.pdbx_strand_id
1 'polypeptide(L)'
;MTFDFLNPHDGPVVVGLEQFETVYAKNQPQYRPLRTLPGRKGNSAIARLSFTDAQRKAVAEGADIYMELLHFGGPLAPSLVMVMSEPPDTDTFRAWWRVQTDAPYQVVRSAA
;
A
#
# COMPACT_ATOMS: atom_id res chain seq x y z
N MET A 1 0.65 -2.49 18.17
CA MET A 1 1.20 -3.25 17.04
C MET A 1 0.20 -3.12 15.91
N THR A 2 0.61 -2.56 14.78
CA THR A 2 -0.27 -2.25 13.65
C THR A 2 0.20 -3.04 12.44
N PHE A 3 -0.75 -3.61 11.69
CA PHE A 3 -0.56 -4.04 10.31
C PHE A 3 -1.85 -3.69 9.57
N ASP A 4 -1.77 -2.76 8.62
CA ASP A 4 -2.94 -2.28 7.89
C ASP A 4 -2.55 -1.73 6.51
N PHE A 5 -3.50 -1.76 5.57
CA PHE A 5 -3.30 -1.28 4.21
C PHE A 5 -3.60 0.23 4.11
N LEU A 6 -2.81 0.93 3.29
CA LEU A 6 -3.14 2.29 2.88
C LEU A 6 -4.16 2.25 1.76
N ASN A 7 -5.06 3.24 1.78
CA ASN A 7 -6.00 3.44 0.69
C ASN A 7 -5.52 4.54 -0.26
N PRO A 8 -5.85 4.47 -1.56
CA PRO A 8 -5.78 5.62 -2.43
C PRO A 8 -6.48 6.81 -1.79
N HIS A 9 -5.90 8.00 -1.93
CA HIS A 9 -6.52 9.22 -1.41
C HIS A 9 -7.86 9.47 -2.11
N ASP A 10 -8.91 9.73 -1.32
CA ASP A 10 -10.22 10.12 -1.83
C ASP A 10 -10.25 11.62 -2.13
N GLY A 11 -9.55 11.99 -3.21
CA GLY A 11 -9.36 13.38 -3.61
C GLY A 11 -8.32 13.49 -4.73
N PRO A 12 -7.94 14.72 -5.09
CA PRO A 12 -6.92 14.94 -6.09
C PRO A 12 -5.54 14.47 -5.61
N VAL A 13 -4.73 13.96 -6.53
CA VAL A 13 -3.33 13.60 -6.28
C VAL A 13 -2.57 14.84 -5.81
N VAL A 14 -2.74 15.96 -6.51
CA VAL A 14 -2.27 17.29 -6.11
C VAL A 14 -3.39 18.28 -6.42
N VAL A 15 -3.81 19.05 -5.41
CA VAL A 15 -4.85 20.08 -5.56
C VAL A 15 -4.43 21.12 -6.59
N GLY A 16 -5.32 21.44 -7.52
CA GLY A 16 -5.09 22.38 -8.63
C GLY A 16 -4.51 21.77 -9.91
N LEU A 17 -4.16 20.47 -9.90
CA LEU A 17 -3.65 19.74 -11.06
C LEU A 17 -4.62 18.67 -11.58
N GLU A 18 -5.88 18.71 -11.17
CA GLU A 18 -6.89 17.67 -11.43
C GLU A 18 -7.12 17.41 -12.92
N GLN A 19 -7.01 18.45 -13.75
CA GLN A 19 -7.18 18.36 -15.20
C GLN A 19 -6.14 17.47 -15.89
N PHE A 20 -5.02 17.17 -15.22
CA PHE A 20 -3.94 16.32 -15.74
C PHE A 20 -4.02 14.88 -15.22
N GLU A 21 -5.03 14.54 -14.42
CA GLU A 21 -5.14 13.22 -13.80
C GLU A 21 -5.63 12.15 -14.77
N THR A 22 -5.10 10.93 -14.59
CA THR A 22 -5.61 9.70 -15.20
C THR A 22 -6.04 8.73 -14.11
N VAL A 23 -7.23 8.15 -14.25
CA VAL A 23 -7.76 7.14 -13.32
C VAL A 23 -7.56 5.75 -13.90
N TYR A 24 -6.60 5.00 -13.35
CA TYR A 24 -6.39 3.60 -13.72
C TYR A 24 -7.43 2.68 -13.07
N ALA A 25 -7.64 1.53 -13.71
CA ALA A 25 -8.50 0.45 -13.23
C ALA A 25 -9.97 0.83 -12.92
N LYS A 26 -10.48 1.97 -13.42
CA LYS A 26 -11.85 2.47 -13.17
C LYS A 26 -12.95 1.44 -13.45
N ASN A 27 -12.75 0.58 -14.45
CA ASN A 27 -13.73 -0.41 -14.91
C ASN A 27 -13.32 -1.86 -14.60
N GLN A 28 -12.35 -2.05 -13.70
CA GLN A 28 -11.84 -3.38 -13.33
C GLN A 28 -12.27 -3.67 -11.88
N PRO A 29 -13.37 -4.42 -11.65
CA PRO A 29 -13.94 -4.60 -10.30
C PRO A 29 -13.01 -5.29 -9.30
N GLN A 30 -12.02 -6.02 -9.80
CA GLN A 30 -11.00 -6.69 -9.00
C GLN A 30 -9.93 -5.73 -8.44
N TYR A 31 -9.91 -4.48 -8.89
CA TYR A 31 -8.93 -3.46 -8.47
C TYR A 31 -9.63 -2.22 -7.92
N ARG A 32 -8.94 -1.52 -7.01
CA ARG A 32 -9.36 -0.19 -6.56
C ARG A 32 -8.99 0.84 -7.64
N PRO A 33 -9.91 1.72 -8.07
CA PRO A 33 -9.57 2.80 -8.98
C PRO A 33 -8.44 3.67 -8.40
N LEU A 34 -7.45 3.98 -9.22
CA LEU A 34 -6.26 4.72 -8.78
C LEU A 34 -6.12 5.99 -9.60
N ARG A 35 -6.38 7.14 -8.97
CA ARG A 35 -6.07 8.45 -9.57
C ARG A 35 -4.57 8.66 -9.58
N THR A 36 -4.04 9.15 -10.70
CA THR A 36 -2.61 9.37 -10.89
C THR A 36 -2.32 10.64 -11.66
N LEU A 37 -1.18 11.25 -11.38
CA LEU A 37 -0.56 12.26 -12.24
C LEU A 37 0.56 11.63 -13.08
N PRO A 38 0.76 12.08 -14.33
CA PRO A 38 1.90 11.64 -15.12
C PRO A 38 3.20 12.21 -14.52
N GLY A 39 4.18 11.34 -14.31
CA GLY A 39 5.55 11.69 -13.96
C GLY A 39 6.51 11.35 -15.10
N ARG A 40 7.76 11.84 -15.01
CA ARG A 40 8.85 11.50 -15.95
C ARG A 40 8.43 11.59 -17.44
N LYS A 41 7.77 12.70 -17.84
CA LYS A 41 7.25 12.92 -19.20
C LYS A 41 6.28 11.82 -19.68
N GLY A 42 5.49 11.25 -18.78
CA GLY A 42 4.52 10.18 -19.07
C GLY A 42 5.03 8.76 -18.85
N ASN A 43 6.32 8.58 -18.52
CA ASN A 43 6.91 7.27 -18.29
C ASN A 43 6.74 6.75 -16.85
N SER A 44 6.03 7.47 -16.00
CA SER A 44 5.65 6.99 -14.66
C SER A 44 4.31 7.58 -14.25
N ALA A 45 3.68 6.97 -13.25
CA ALA A 45 2.47 7.47 -12.62
C ALA A 45 2.74 7.80 -11.14
N ILE A 46 2.27 8.96 -10.70
CA ILE A 46 2.34 9.42 -9.31
C ILE A 46 0.96 9.23 -8.70
N ALA A 47 0.85 8.42 -7.67
CA ALA A 47 -0.38 8.23 -6.90
C ALA A 47 -0.24 8.87 -5.51
N ARG A 48 -1.37 9.28 -4.93
CA ARG A 48 -1.44 9.74 -3.54
C ARG A 48 -2.18 8.71 -2.69
N LEU A 49 -1.59 8.38 -1.55
CA LEU A 49 -2.17 7.52 -0.54
C LEU A 49 -2.58 8.34 0.68
N SER A 50 -3.56 7.84 1.42
CA SER A 50 -4.00 8.48 2.67
C SER A 50 -3.75 7.57 3.86
N PHE A 51 -3.28 8.22 4.93
CA PHE A 51 -3.19 7.63 6.24
C PHE A 51 -4.42 8.02 7.05
N THR A 52 -5.02 7.05 7.73
CA THR A 52 -5.94 7.31 8.83
C THR A 52 -5.20 7.95 10.01
N ASP A 53 -5.91 8.56 10.95
CA ASP A 53 -5.27 9.16 12.13
C ASP A 53 -4.51 8.11 12.96
N ALA A 54 -5.04 6.89 13.05
CA ALA A 54 -4.36 5.77 13.70
C ALA A 54 -3.06 5.38 12.97
N GLN A 55 -3.07 5.32 11.64
CA GLN A 55 -1.88 5.02 10.85
C GLN A 55 -0.85 6.15 10.94
N ARG A 56 -1.27 7.42 10.93
CA ARG A 56 -0.37 8.58 11.14
C ARG A 56 0.31 8.50 12.49
N LYS A 57 -0.46 8.21 13.54
CA LYS A 57 0.08 8.03 14.89
C LYS A 57 1.08 6.88 14.93
N ALA A 58 0.75 5.73 14.35
CA ALA A 58 1.64 4.58 14.31
C ALA A 58 2.99 4.91 13.63
N VAL A 59 2.96 5.60 12.48
CA VAL A 59 4.19 6.04 11.79
C VAL A 59 4.99 7.02 12.65
N ALA A 60 4.33 7.99 13.29
CA ALA A 60 5.00 8.92 14.20
C ALA A 60 5.63 8.22 15.42
N GLU A 61 5.09 7.06 15.83
CA GLU A 61 5.61 6.21 16.90
C GLU A 61 6.66 5.19 16.42
N GLY A 62 7.06 5.23 15.14
CA GLY A 62 8.13 4.41 14.58
C GLY A 62 7.67 3.19 13.78
N ALA A 63 6.40 3.12 13.34
CA ALA A 63 5.98 2.13 12.36
C ALA A 63 6.53 2.45 10.97
N ASP A 64 6.82 1.41 10.19
CA ASP A 64 7.38 1.48 8.85
C ASP A 64 6.29 1.38 7.77
N ILE A 65 6.65 1.80 6.56
CA ILE A 65 5.82 1.68 5.36
C ILE A 65 6.41 0.59 4.46
N TYR A 66 5.59 -0.42 4.16
CA TYR A 66 5.96 -1.52 3.27
C TYR A 66 5.25 -1.35 1.93
N MET A 67 5.90 -1.77 0.84
CA MET A 67 5.32 -1.81 -0.49
C MET A 67 5.49 -3.21 -1.06
N GLU A 68 4.37 -3.84 -1.39
CA GLU A 68 4.32 -5.10 -2.13
C GLU A 68 4.13 -4.78 -3.62
N LEU A 69 5.02 -5.30 -4.46
CA LEU A 69 4.94 -5.18 -5.92
C LEU A 69 4.48 -6.51 -6.51
N LEU A 70 3.30 -6.51 -7.15
CA LEU A 70 2.73 -7.69 -7.77
C LEU A 70 3.17 -7.77 -9.23
N HIS A 71 3.73 -8.92 -9.62
CA HIS A 71 4.25 -9.14 -10.96
C HIS A 71 3.30 -10.01 -11.77
N PHE A 72 2.50 -9.39 -12.65
CA PHE A 72 1.56 -10.08 -13.55
C PHE A 72 2.01 -10.08 -15.02
N GLY A 73 3.30 -9.84 -15.28
CA GLY A 73 3.87 -9.84 -16.63
C GLY A 73 3.46 -8.64 -17.53
N GLY A 74 2.69 -7.68 -16.99
CA GLY A 74 2.32 -6.44 -17.68
C GLY A 74 3.27 -5.27 -17.41
N PRO A 75 3.14 -4.14 -18.15
CA PRO A 75 3.97 -2.97 -17.98
C PRO A 75 3.68 -2.19 -16.69
N LEU A 76 2.54 -2.44 -16.06
CA LEU A 76 2.15 -1.89 -14.77
C LEU A 76 2.13 -3.02 -13.74
N ALA A 77 2.99 -2.94 -12.73
CA ALA A 77 2.96 -3.80 -11.56
C ALA A 77 1.96 -3.20 -10.57
N PRO A 78 0.82 -3.85 -10.29
CA PRO A 78 -0.05 -3.45 -9.18
C PRO A 78 0.74 -3.49 -7.89
N SER A 79 0.39 -2.61 -6.96
CA SER A 79 1.07 -2.54 -5.67
C SER A 79 0.09 -2.37 -4.51
N LEU A 80 0.47 -2.94 -3.37
CA LEU A 80 -0.15 -2.69 -2.08
C LEU A 80 0.85 -1.94 -1.22
N VAL A 81 0.36 -0.97 -0.44
CA VAL A 81 1.18 -0.25 0.53
C VAL A 81 0.58 -0.45 1.90
N MET A 82 1.41 -0.73 2.89
CA MET A 82 1.00 -1.09 4.24
C MET A 82 1.75 -0.24 5.27
N VAL A 83 1.12 0.04 6.41
CA VAL A 83 1.79 0.48 7.64
C VAL A 83 1.97 -0.72 8.54
N MET A 84 3.18 -0.93 9.06
CA MET A 84 3.46 -2.05 9.95
C MET A 84 4.41 -1.67 11.09
N SER A 85 4.08 -2.08 12.31
CA SER A 85 4.99 -1.99 13.46
C SER A 85 5.73 -3.31 13.65
N GLU A 86 7.00 -3.27 14.04
CA GLU A 86 7.73 -4.49 14.41
C GLU A 86 7.65 -4.81 15.91
N PRO A 87 7.58 -6.11 16.29
CA PRO A 87 7.29 -7.24 15.42
C PRO A 87 5.82 -7.20 14.92
N PRO A 88 5.52 -7.69 13.71
CA PRO A 88 4.20 -7.53 13.09
C PRO A 88 3.16 -8.54 13.61
N ASP A 89 3.34 -9.02 14.84
CA ASP A 89 2.77 -10.25 15.38
C ASP A 89 1.28 -10.15 15.73
N THR A 90 0.45 -9.89 14.73
CA THR A 90 -1.00 -9.68 14.81
C THR A 90 -1.74 -10.75 14.03
N ASP A 91 -2.98 -11.06 14.40
CA ASP A 91 -3.81 -12.05 13.70
C ASP A 91 -4.01 -11.67 12.22
N THR A 92 -4.20 -10.38 11.94
CA THR A 92 -4.33 -9.84 10.58
C THR A 92 -3.07 -10.11 9.75
N PHE A 93 -1.89 -9.83 10.30
CA PHE A 93 -0.63 -10.09 9.60
C PHE A 93 -0.41 -11.59 9.36
N ARG A 94 -0.65 -12.44 10.38
CA ARG A 94 -0.52 -13.90 10.22
C ARG A 94 -1.47 -14.45 9.14
N ALA A 95 -2.71 -13.95 9.11
CA ALA A 95 -3.69 -14.33 8.10
C ALA A 95 -3.23 -13.91 6.70
N TRP A 96 -2.75 -12.67 6.53
CA TRP A 96 -2.17 -12.20 5.28
C TRP A 96 -0.97 -13.06 4.86
N TRP A 97 0.02 -13.28 5.74
CA TRP A 97 1.21 -14.07 5.45
C TRP A 97 0.90 -15.50 5.01
N ARG A 98 -0.07 -16.14 5.68
CA ARG A 98 -0.51 -17.51 5.36
C ARG A 98 -1.05 -17.60 3.93
N VAL A 99 -1.80 -16.59 3.48
CA VAL A 99 -2.32 -16.54 2.11
C VAL A 99 -1.21 -16.38 1.08
N GLN A 100 -0.13 -15.69 1.42
CA GLN A 100 0.96 -15.39 0.47
C GLN A 100 1.94 -16.56 0.28
N THR A 101 2.13 -17.38 1.31
CA THR A 101 3.27 -18.32 1.37
C THR A 101 2.88 -19.78 1.58
N ASP A 102 1.60 -20.06 1.82
CA ASP A 102 1.11 -21.36 2.29
C ASP A 102 1.84 -21.90 3.55
N ALA A 103 2.61 -21.06 4.24
CA ALA A 103 3.45 -21.43 5.38
C ALA A 103 2.96 -20.77 6.69
N PRO A 104 3.19 -21.41 7.86
CA PRO A 104 2.94 -20.77 9.15
C PRO A 104 3.93 -19.61 9.38
N TYR A 105 3.44 -18.51 9.97
CA TYR A 105 4.31 -17.41 10.39
C TYR A 105 5.03 -17.76 11.71
N GLN A 106 6.35 -17.63 11.76
CA GLN A 106 7.15 -17.81 12.98
C GLN A 106 7.99 -16.57 13.27
N VAL A 107 7.72 -15.90 14.39
CA VAL A 107 8.63 -14.89 14.93
C VAL A 107 9.76 -15.63 15.61
N VAL A 108 10.95 -15.63 15.02
CA VAL A 108 12.15 -16.08 15.72
C VAL A 108 12.39 -15.08 16.84
N ARG A 109 12.09 -15.45 18.08
CA ARG A 109 12.49 -14.64 19.24
C ARG A 109 14.00 -14.56 19.21
N SER A 110 14.55 -13.37 18.99
CA SER A 110 15.96 -13.11 19.25
C SER A 110 16.25 -13.52 20.69
N ALA A 111 17.21 -14.43 20.89
CA ALA A 111 17.70 -14.75 22.22
C ALA A 111 18.14 -13.43 22.89
N ALA A 112 17.61 -13.20 24.10
CA ALA A 112 17.91 -12.04 24.91
C ALA A 112 19.40 -11.97 25.26
#